data_AF-X1D2U4-F1
#
_entry.id   AF-X1D2U4-F1
#
_cell.length_a   1.000
_cell.length_b   1.000
_cell.length_c   1.000
_cell.angle_alpha   90.00
_cell.angle_beta   90.00
_cell.angle_gamma   90.00
#
_symmetry.space_group_name_H-M   'P 1'
#
loop_
_entity.id
_entity.type
_entity.pdbx_description
1 polymer ?
#
loop_
_entity_poly.entity_id
_entity_poly.type
_entity_poly.pdbx_seq_one_letter_code
_entity_poly.pdbx_strand_id
1 'polypeptide(L)' 'MKYLSRKHEKLVESLRKLPGIGRKTALRLAFYLLKEPKDEVFELAQAIREAKEGVKFCSICGNITEEDICEVCNDS' A
#
# COMPACT_ATOMS: atom_id res chain seq x y z
N MET A 1 -5.98 -25.42 -5.94
CA MET A 1 -4.54 -25.14 -5.85
C MET A 1 -4.22 -24.81 -4.39
N LYS A 2 -3.70 -25.77 -3.62
CA LYS A 2 -3.22 -25.54 -2.24
C LYS A 2 -1.82 -24.92 -2.34
N TYR A 3 -1.65 -23.69 -1.89
CA TYR A 3 -0.34 -23.04 -1.86
C TYR A 3 0.48 -23.61 -0.71
N LEU A 4 1.75 -23.95 -0.99
CA LEU A 4 2.62 -24.76 -0.12
C LEU A 4 3.25 -23.95 1.05
N SER A 5 3.28 -22.61 0.98
CA SER A 5 3.95 -21.76 1.97
C SER A 5 2.97 -20.85 2.71
N ARG A 6 3.03 -20.90 4.05
CA ARG A 6 2.28 -20.00 4.93
C ARG A 6 2.57 -18.52 4.65
N LYS A 7 3.82 -18.18 4.29
CA LYS A 7 4.21 -16.79 3.98
C LYS A 7 3.58 -16.29 2.68
N HIS A 8 3.52 -17.16 1.67
CA HIS A 8 2.85 -16.85 0.40
C HIS A 8 1.36 -16.59 0.61
N GLU A 9 0.64 -17.48 1.31
CA GLU A 9 -0.79 -17.28 1.54
C GLU A 9 -1.07 -16.01 2.34
N LYS A 10 -0.22 -15.68 3.33
CA LYS A 10 -0.34 -14.42 4.07
C LYS A 10 -0.23 -13.20 3.15
N LEU A 11 0.71 -13.20 2.20
CA LEU A 11 0.84 -12.11 1.23
C LEU A 11 -0.40 -12.00 0.34
N VAL A 12 -0.90 -13.13 -0.19
CA VAL A 12 -2.12 -13.17 -1.00
C VAL A 12 -3.31 -12.61 -0.24
N GLU A 13 -3.55 -13.06 0.98
CA GLU A 13 -4.68 -12.60 1.79
C GLU A 13 -4.53 -11.13 2.20
N SER A 14 -3.32 -10.62 2.41
CA SER A 14 -3.10 -9.18 2.60
C SER A 14 -3.47 -8.37 1.35
N LEU A 15 -3.04 -8.79 0.16
CA LEU A 15 -3.33 -8.10 -1.10
C LEU A 15 -4.82 -8.12 -1.44
N ARG A 16 -5.55 -9.18 -1.08
CA ARG A 16 -7.00 -9.29 -1.28
C ARG A 16 -7.83 -8.29 -0.49
N LYS A 17 -7.27 -7.66 0.55
CA LYS A 17 -7.97 -6.64 1.34
C LYS A 17 -8.06 -5.30 0.62
N LEU A 18 -7.28 -5.11 -0.46
CA LEU A 18 -7.32 -3.90 -1.25
C LEU A 18 -8.56 -3.87 -2.15
N PRO A 19 -9.23 -2.70 -2.28
CA PRO A 19 -10.39 -2.57 -3.14
C PRO A 19 -10.03 -2.93 -4.59
N GLY A 20 -10.89 -3.70 -5.25
CA GLY A 20 -10.68 -4.15 -6.64
C GLY A 20 -9.74 -5.35 -6.82
N ILE A 21 -9.14 -5.89 -5.75
CA ILE A 21 -8.22 -7.03 -5.85
C ILE A 21 -8.88 -8.34 -5.39
N GLY A 22 -9.43 -9.09 -6.34
CA GLY A 22 -9.93 -10.45 -6.11
C GLY A 22 -8.80 -11.48 -5.94
N ARG A 23 -9.13 -12.70 -5.47
CA ARG A 23 -8.14 -13.77 -5.19
C ARG A 23 -7.22 -14.08 -6.37
N LYS A 24 -7.76 -14.15 -7.59
CA LYS A 24 -6.97 -14.41 -8.81
C LYS A 24 -5.93 -13.31 -9.07
N THR A 25 -6.29 -12.05 -8.85
CA THR A 25 -5.39 -10.91 -9.02
C THR A 25 -4.34 -10.85 -7.91
N ALA A 26 -4.76 -11.03 -6.65
CA ALA A 26 -3.84 -11.10 -5.51
C ALA A 26 -2.76 -12.18 -5.68
N LEU A 27 -3.14 -13.34 -6.23
CA LEU A 27 -2.19 -14.41 -6.55
C LEU A 27 -1.16 -14.00 -7.59
N ARG A 28 -1.60 -13.37 -8.69
CA ARG A 28 -0.67 -12.87 -9.72
C ARG A 28 0.30 -11.84 -9.14
N LEU A 29 -0.19 -10.93 -8.32
CA LEU A 29 0.62 -9.91 -7.67
C LEU A 29 1.61 -10.51 -6.65
N ALA A 30 1.17 -11.48 -5.84
CA ALA A 30 2.06 -12.17 -4.91
C ALA A 30 3.19 -12.92 -5.64
N PHE A 31 2.89 -13.58 -6.76
CA PHE A 31 3.91 -14.22 -7.59
C PHE A 31 4.87 -13.23 -8.24
N TYR A 32 4.35 -12.08 -8.69
CA TYR A 32 5.16 -10.99 -9.23
C TYR A 32 6.16 -10.48 -8.17
N LEU A 33 5.68 -10.06 -7.01
CA LEU A 33 6.52 -9.55 -5.92
C LEU A 33 7.56 -10.56 -5.41
N LEU A 34 7.31 -11.87 -5.51
CA LEU A 34 8.28 -12.89 -5.12
C LEU A 34 9.41 -13.10 -6.15
N LYS A 35 9.23 -12.63 -7.39
CA LYS A 35 10.23 -12.71 -8.46
C LYS A 35 11.07 -11.45 -8.60
N GLU A 36 10.54 -10.32 -8.16
CA GLU A 36 11.24 -9.04 -8.20
C GLU A 36 12.45 -9.00 -7.23
N PRO A 37 13.44 -8.13 -7.49
CA PRO A 37 14.54 -7.89 -6.57
C PRO A 37 14.05 -7.52 -5.18
N LYS A 38 14.74 -8.03 -4.15
CA LYS A 38 14.35 -7.83 -2.75
C LYS A 38 14.25 -6.36 -2.38
N ASP A 39 15.17 -5.53 -2.89
CA ASP A 39 15.26 -4.11 -2.56
C ASP A 39 14.04 -3.35 -3.11
N GLU A 40 13.63 -3.60 -4.36
CA GLU A 40 12.43 -2.98 -4.95
C GLU A 40 11.15 -3.33 -4.19
N VAL A 41 11.01 -4.60 -3.77
CA VAL A 41 9.85 -5.04 -2.98
C VAL A 41 9.83 -4.37 -1.60
N PHE A 42 11.02 -4.13 -1.03
CA PHE A 42 11.14 -3.51 0.28
C PHE A 42 10.95 -1.99 0.22
N GLU A 43 11.39 -1.34 -0.85
CA GLU A 43 11.07 0.07 -1.15
C GLU A 43 9.56 0.27 -1.28
N LEU A 44 8.85 -0.62 -1.98
CA LEU A 44 7.38 -0.57 -2.04
C LEU A 44 6.74 -0.70 -0.66
N ALA A 45 7.20 -1.65 0.16
CA ALA A 45 6.68 -1.83 1.51
C ALA A 45 6.94 -0.61 2.39
N GLN A 46 8.10 0.03 2.24
CA GLN A 46 8.47 1.23 2.96
C GLN A 46 7.62 2.43 2.52
N ALA A 47 7.41 2.64 1.21
CA ALA A 47 6.55 3.70 0.70
C ALA A 47 5.11 3.59 1.21
N ILE A 48 4.56 2.37 1.27
CA ILE A 48 3.22 2.13 1.86
C ILE A 48 3.19 2.54 3.34
N ARG A 49 4.25 2.22 4.09
CA ARG A 49 4.35 2.55 5.51
C ARG A 49 4.47 4.05 5.72
N GLU A 50 5.39 4.70 5.03
CA GLU A 50 5.63 6.15 5.12
C GLU A 50 4.38 6.93 4.74
N ALA A 51 3.70 6.56 3.67
CA ALA A 51 2.43 7.19 3.30
C ALA A 51 1.37 7.02 4.40
N LYS A 52 1.27 5.86 5.04
CA LYS A 52 0.29 5.64 6.10
C LYS A 52 0.60 6.41 7.39
N GLU A 53 1.89 6.62 7.69
CA GLU A 53 2.36 7.33 8.88
C GLU A 53 2.42 8.86 8.70
N GLY A 54 2.78 9.32 7.49
CA GLY A 54 3.03 10.74 7.19
C GLY A 54 1.85 11.48 6.57
N VAL A 55 0.99 10.81 5.80
CA VAL A 55 -0.15 11.48 5.15
C VAL A 55 -1.25 11.77 6.16
N LYS A 56 -1.60 13.05 6.24
CA LYS A 56 -2.74 13.59 6.97
C LYS A 56 -3.75 14.20 6.01
N PHE A 57 -4.88 14.62 6.57
CA PHE A 57 -5.91 15.35 5.86
C PHE A 57 -6.01 16.76 6.44
N CYS A 58 -6.05 17.75 5.56
CA CYS A 58 -6.20 19.15 5.92
C CYS A 58 -7.47 19.36 6.76
N SER A 59 -7.35 20.08 7.88
CA SER A 59 -8.45 20.36 8.80
C SER A 59 -9.57 21.22 8.19
N ILE A 60 -9.28 21.93 7.09
CA ILE A 60 -10.21 22.84 6.41
C ILE A 60 -10.95 22.17 5.24
N CYS A 61 -10.20 21.56 4.30
CA CYS A 61 -10.76 21.06 3.04
C CYS A 61 -10.67 19.53 2.89
N GLY A 62 -10.00 18.83 3.81
CA GLY A 62 -9.79 17.39 3.73
C GLY A 62 -8.80 16.94 2.66
N ASN A 63 -8.05 17.86 2.03
CA ASN A 63 -7.03 17.49 1.06
C ASN A 63 -5.86 16.72 1.72
N ILE A 64 -5.15 15.90 0.95
CA ILE A 64 -3.94 15.21 1.39
C ILE A 64 -2.84 16.25 1.66
N THR A 65 -2.20 16.15 2.81
CA THR A 65 -1.08 17.01 3.23
C THR A 65 -0.24 16.29 4.30
N GLU A 66 0.91 16.85 4.65
CA GLU A 66 1.76 16.37 5.75
C GLU A 66 1.58 17.24 7.02
N GLU A 67 0.95 18.41 6.87
CA GLU A 67 0.68 19.40 7.91
C GLU A 67 -0.80 19.41 8.35
N ASP A 68 -1.18 20.27 9.31
CA ASP A 68 -2.59 20.43 9.73
C ASP A 68 -3.44 21.17 8.67
N ILE A 69 -2.85 22.17 8.03
CA ILE A 69 -3.46 22.98 6.98
C ILE A 69 -2.63 22.82 5.72
N CYS A 70 -3.27 22.44 4.61
CA CYS A 70 -2.55 22.30 3.34
C CYS A 70 -2.10 23.66 2.80
N GLU A 71 -1.05 23.65 1.97
CA GLU A 71 -0.48 24.86 1.36
C GLU A 71 -1.52 25.73 0.67
N VAL A 72 -2.48 25.12 -0.04
CA VAL A 72 -3.57 25.82 -0.72
C VAL A 72 -4.43 26.63 0.25
N CYS A 73 -4.79 26.05 1.40
CA CYS A 73 -5.60 26.73 2.41
C CYS A 73 -4.80 27.74 3.24
N ASN A 74 -3.48 27.57 3.34
CA ASN A 74 -2.59 28.51 4.05
C ASN A 74 -2.24 29.75 3.21
N ASP A 75 -2.35 29.64 1.88
CA ASP A 75 -2.12 30.73 0.91
C ASP A 75 -3.42 31.40 0.42
N SER A 76 -4.55 31.14 1.10
CA SER A 76 -5.88 31.71 0.80
C SER A 76 -6.34 32.76 1.81
#